data_AF-R6ZY51-F1
#
_entry.id   AF-R6ZY51-F1
#
_cell.length_a   1.000
_cell.length_b   1.000
_cell.length_c   1.000
_cell.angle_alpha   90.00
_cell.angle_beta   90.00
_cell.angle_gamma   90.00
#
_symmetry.space_group_name_H-M   'P 1'
#
loop_
_entity.id
_entity.type
_entity.pdbx_description
1 polymer ?
#
loop_
_entity_poly.entity_id
_entity_poly.type
_entity_poly.pdbx_seq_one_letter_code
_entity_poly.pdbx_strand_id
1 'polypeptide(L)'
;MNQVKEALKKNTMVIALIIVAIFFTFMTDGALLLSSNVTNLIAQNGYVVILAVGMLLCILTGGNIDLSVGSIVCLVGAVVGKLMVNGGVNMWVAIGAGLLVGLGIGVWQAFWIAYVRIPPFIVTLAGMLLWRGVALLVLDGLTISPMPDEYIALFNNYVAGYGSALAPVMEPLLQPAS
;
A
#
# COMPACT_ATOMS: atom_id res chain seq x y z
N MET A 1 17.87 33.34 20.66
CA MET A 1 16.53 32.80 20.94
C MET A 1 15.62 32.66 19.70
N ASN A 2 15.73 33.51 18.67
CA ASN A 2 14.87 33.42 17.48
C ASN A 2 15.19 32.21 16.58
N GLN A 3 16.48 31.91 16.39
CA GLN A 3 16.95 30.77 15.58
C GLN A 3 16.43 29.40 16.10
N VAL A 4 16.38 29.23 17.43
CA VAL A 4 15.85 28.01 18.06
C VAL A 4 14.34 27.90 17.89
N LYS A 5 13.60 29.02 18.03
CA LYS A 5 12.15 29.05 17.81
C LYS A 5 11.78 28.78 16.35
N GLU A 6 12.56 29.27 15.40
CA GLU A 6 12.37 28.98 13.97
C GLU A 6 12.69 27.52 13.62
N ALA A 7 13.76 26.96 14.17
CA ALA A 7 14.09 25.54 14.00
C ALA A 7 12.97 24.62 14.55
N LEU A 8 12.42 24.95 15.73
CA LEU A 8 11.30 24.21 16.34
C LEU A 8 10.03 24.27 15.49
N LYS A 9 9.69 25.44 14.93
CA LYS A 9 8.53 25.60 14.05
C LYS A 9 8.69 24.88 12.71
N LYS A 10 9.90 24.89 12.13
CA LYS A 10 10.19 24.22 10.86
C LYS A 10 10.12 22.70 10.98
N ASN A 11 10.56 22.16 12.12
CA ASN A 11 10.66 20.71 12.36
C ASN A 11 9.56 20.18 13.28
N THR A 12 8.44 20.90 13.44
CA THR A 12 7.38 20.54 14.40
C THR A 12 6.85 19.12 14.19
N MET A 13 6.68 18.67 12.94
CA MET A 13 6.26 17.27 12.66
C MET A 13 7.29 16.24 13.12
N VAL A 14 8.57 16.49 12.88
CA VAL A 14 9.65 15.56 13.29
C VAL A 14 9.75 15.52 14.82
N ILE A 15 9.64 16.68 15.47
CA ILE A 15 9.63 16.78 16.93
C ILE A 15 8.42 16.06 17.51
N ALA A 16 7.23 16.24 16.93
CA ALA A 16 6.02 15.54 17.33
C ALA A 16 6.17 14.02 17.17
N LEU A 17 6.74 13.55 16.06
CA LEU A 17 7.05 12.13 15.84
C LEU A 17 7.97 11.58 16.92
N ILE A 18 9.06 12.29 17.26
CA ILE A 18 10.00 11.88 18.31
C ILE A 18 9.30 11.79 19.67
N ILE A 19 8.49 12.79 20.03
CA ILE A 19 7.75 12.80 21.30
C ILE A 19 6.80 11.60 21.39
N VAL A 20 6.02 11.36 20.34
CA VAL A 20 5.07 10.23 20.28
C VAL A 20 5.82 8.90 20.31
N ALA A 21 6.93 8.77 19.58
CA ALA A 21 7.74 7.56 19.58
C ALA A 21 8.31 7.26 20.98
N ILE A 22 8.84 8.27 21.67
CA ILE A 22 9.34 8.14 23.05
C ILE A 22 8.20 7.73 24.00
N PHE A 23 7.05 8.41 23.91
CA PHE A 23 5.87 8.11 24.71
C PHE A 23 5.43 6.64 24.58
N PHE A 24 5.28 6.15 23.35
CA PHE A 24 4.92 4.77 23.11
C PHE A 24 6.03 3.78 23.46
N THR A 25 7.30 4.15 23.29
CA THR A 25 8.43 3.30 23.72
C THR A 25 8.38 3.05 25.22
N PHE A 26 8.10 4.07 26.02
CA PHE A 26 7.94 3.91 27.47
C PHE A 26 6.66 3.17 27.86
N MET A 27 5.53 3.41 27.19
CA MET A 27 4.28 2.70 27.49
C MET A 27 4.27 1.23 27.07
N THR A 28 5.13 0.84 26.12
CA THR A 28 5.18 -0.52 25.56
C THR A 28 6.43 -1.29 25.98
N ASP A 29 7.14 -0.86 27.02
CA ASP A 29 8.38 -1.49 27.50
C ASP A 29 9.42 -1.72 26.39
N GLY A 30 9.53 -0.76 25.46
CA GLY A 30 10.45 -0.83 24.33
C GLY A 30 9.94 -1.62 23.13
N ALA A 31 8.73 -2.20 23.17
CA ALA A 31 8.22 -3.03 22.09
C ALA A 31 8.14 -2.29 20.76
N LEU A 32 7.81 -0.98 20.74
CA LEU A 32 7.77 -0.18 19.50
C LEU A 32 9.08 -0.25 18.72
N LEU A 33 10.23 -0.19 19.41
CA LEU A 33 11.57 -0.15 18.79
C LEU A 33 12.17 -1.54 18.56
N LEU A 34 11.43 -2.62 18.85
CA LEU A 34 11.85 -3.97 18.47
C LEU A 34 12.05 -4.04 16.96
N SER A 35 13.12 -4.71 16.52
CA SER A 35 13.46 -4.86 15.10
C SER A 35 12.31 -5.46 14.28
N SER A 36 11.55 -6.39 14.86
CA SER A 36 10.35 -6.96 14.24
C SER A 36 9.25 -5.92 14.01
N ASN A 37 8.95 -5.10 15.02
CA ASN A 37 7.89 -4.09 14.93
C ASN A 37 8.26 -2.96 13.99
N VAL A 38 9.49 -2.47 14.03
CA VAL A 38 9.98 -1.47 13.07
C VAL A 38 9.94 -2.00 11.64
N THR A 39 10.37 -3.25 11.42
CA THR A 39 10.33 -3.87 10.08
C THR A 39 8.89 -4.03 9.59
N ASN A 40 7.98 -4.48 10.45
CA ASN A 40 6.56 -4.60 10.11
C ASN A 40 5.91 -3.25 9.80
N LEU A 41 6.22 -2.19 10.56
CA LEU A 41 5.73 -0.84 10.31
C LEU A 41 6.19 -0.30 8.95
N ILE A 42 7.47 -0.51 8.61
CA ILE A 42 8.03 -0.11 7.31
C ILE A 42 7.39 -0.93 6.19
N ALA A 43 7.28 -2.25 6.34
CA ALA A 43 6.70 -3.13 5.34
C ALA A 43 5.22 -2.79 5.05
N GLN A 44 4.43 -2.53 6.08
CA GLN A 44 3.01 -2.15 5.95
C GLN A 44 2.81 -0.79 5.26
N ASN A 45 3.76 0.14 5.40
CA ASN A 45 3.69 1.45 4.75
C ASN A 45 4.53 1.55 3.47
N GLY A 46 5.25 0.48 3.10
CA GLY A 46 6.12 0.46 1.93
C GLY A 46 5.38 0.79 0.63
N TYR A 47 4.13 0.36 0.50
CA TYR A 47 3.31 0.69 -0.67
C TYR A 47 3.11 2.21 -0.83
N VAL A 48 2.97 2.97 0.25
CA VAL A 48 2.81 4.44 0.20
C VAL A 48 4.07 5.09 -0.36
N VAL A 49 5.25 4.60 0.02
CA VAL A 49 6.54 5.12 -0.47
C VAL A 49 6.70 4.85 -1.96
N ILE A 50 6.37 3.63 -2.41
CA ILE A 50 6.40 3.25 -3.83
C ILE A 50 5.48 4.18 -4.66
N LEU A 51 4.26 4.42 -4.17
CA LEU A 51 3.30 5.32 -4.81
C LEU A 51 3.80 6.77 -4.84
N ALA A 52 4.43 7.24 -3.76
CA ALA A 52 4.98 8.59 -3.68
C ALA A 52 6.08 8.82 -4.73
N VAL A 53 6.95 7.82 -4.96
CA VAL A 53 7.98 7.88 -6.01
C VAL A 53 7.34 7.94 -7.41
N GLY A 54 6.26 7.19 -7.65
CA GLY A 54 5.51 7.27 -8.91
C GLY A 54 4.85 8.64 -9.13
N MET A 55 4.25 9.20 -8.08
CA MET A 55 3.63 10.54 -8.13
C MET A 55 4.66 11.65 -8.34
N LEU A 56 5.89 11.50 -7.85
CA LEU A 56 6.98 12.45 -8.10
C LEU A 56 7.21 12.63 -9.61
N LEU A 57 7.24 11.55 -10.39
CA LEU A 57 7.38 11.64 -11.84
C LEU A 57 6.22 12.41 -12.47
N CYS A 58 4.98 12.15 -12.04
CA CYS A 58 3.79 12.83 -12.56
C CYS A 58 3.83 14.36 -12.33
N ILE A 59 4.28 14.78 -11.15
CA ILE A 59 4.43 16.19 -10.81
C ILE A 59 5.55 16.84 -11.63
N LEU A 60 6.69 16.16 -11.78
CA LEU A 60 7.84 16.70 -12.53
C LEU A 60 7.56 16.83 -14.03
N THR A 61 6.85 15.87 -14.63
CA THR A 61 6.58 15.88 -16.08
C THR A 61 5.34 16.67 -16.45
N GLY A 62 4.32 16.69 -15.59
CA GLY A 62 3.00 17.24 -15.91
C GLY A 62 2.60 18.48 -15.10
N GLY A 63 3.38 18.88 -14.09
CA GLY A 63 3.12 20.02 -13.21
C GLY A 63 1.95 19.85 -12.24
N ASN A 64 1.28 18.69 -12.26
CA ASN A 64 0.00 18.47 -11.60
C ASN A 64 0.05 17.25 -10.67
N ILE A 65 -0.81 17.26 -9.64
CA ILE A 65 -0.96 16.16 -8.68
C ILE A 65 -1.93 15.12 -9.26
N ASP A 66 -1.50 13.86 -9.34
CA ASP A 66 -2.39 12.73 -9.63
C ASP A 66 -3.17 12.34 -8.37
N LEU A 67 -4.47 12.60 -8.40
CA LEU A 67 -5.38 12.26 -7.30
C LEU A 67 -5.93 10.83 -7.43
N SER A 68 -5.88 10.22 -8.60
CA SER A 68 -6.53 8.93 -8.90
C SER A 68 -5.75 7.72 -8.36
N VAL A 69 -4.45 7.85 -8.10
CA VAL A 69 -3.56 6.72 -7.80
C VAL A 69 -4.06 5.80 -6.67
N GLY A 70 -4.62 6.36 -5.60
CA GLY A 70 -5.17 5.56 -4.48
C GLY A 70 -6.38 4.72 -4.89
N SER A 71 -7.25 5.25 -5.76
CA SER A 71 -8.40 4.52 -6.30
C SER A 71 -7.98 3.41 -7.27
N ILE A 72 -6.90 3.62 -8.02
CA ILE A 72 -6.34 2.60 -8.93
C ILE A 72 -5.77 1.44 -8.10
N VAL A 73 -5.04 1.73 -7.03
CA VAL A 73 -4.51 0.71 -6.11
C VAL A 73 -5.65 -0.12 -5.52
N CYS A 74 -6.74 0.53 -5.11
CA CYS A 74 -7.93 -0.16 -4.63
C CYS A 74 -8.55 -1.08 -5.70
N LEU A 75 -8.71 -0.61 -6.94
CA LEU A 75 -9.25 -1.41 -8.03
C LEU A 75 -8.34 -2.58 -8.41
N VAL A 76 -7.04 -2.35 -8.55
CA VAL A 76 -6.06 -3.41 -8.86
C VAL A 76 -6.04 -4.45 -7.75
N GLY A 77 -6.00 -4.02 -6.48
CA GLY A 77 -6.10 -4.92 -5.33
C GLY A 77 -7.41 -5.72 -5.30
N ALA A 78 -8.54 -5.08 -5.63
CA ALA A 78 -9.84 -5.73 -5.72
C ALA A 78 -9.88 -6.81 -6.81
N VAL A 79 -9.35 -6.52 -8.00
CA VAL A 79 -9.29 -7.48 -9.10
C VAL A 79 -8.40 -8.67 -8.73
N VAL A 80 -7.18 -8.40 -8.22
CA VAL A 80 -6.24 -9.45 -7.81
C VAL A 80 -6.85 -10.31 -6.69
N GLY A 81 -7.44 -9.68 -5.67
CA GLY A 81 -8.11 -10.37 -4.56
C GLY A 81 -9.27 -11.23 -5.03
N LYS A 82 -10.17 -10.70 -5.88
CA LYS A 82 -11.31 -11.47 -6.43
C LYS A 82 -10.85 -12.64 -7.29
N LEU A 83 -9.83 -12.46 -8.12
CA LEU A 83 -9.29 -13.53 -8.96
C LEU A 83 -8.67 -14.67 -8.12
N MET A 84 -7.91 -14.33 -7.07
CA MET A 84 -7.28 -15.34 -6.22
C MET A 84 -8.29 -16.04 -5.32
N VAL A 85 -9.17 -15.29 -4.64
CA VAL A 85 -10.07 -15.84 -3.62
C VAL A 85 -11.33 -16.46 -4.22
N ASN A 86 -12.01 -15.78 -5.14
CA ASN A 86 -13.25 -16.27 -5.73
C ASN A 86 -13.01 -17.05 -7.02
N GLY A 87 -11.99 -16.67 -7.79
CA GLY A 87 -11.65 -17.30 -9.07
C GLY A 87 -10.73 -18.51 -8.96
N GLY A 88 -10.07 -18.72 -7.81
CA GLY A 88 -9.08 -19.79 -7.63
C GLY A 88 -7.87 -19.70 -8.59
N VAL A 89 -7.61 -18.51 -9.15
CA VAL A 89 -6.56 -18.30 -10.14
C VAL A 89 -5.19 -18.31 -9.45
N ASN A 90 -4.19 -18.90 -10.10
CA ASN A 90 -2.82 -18.91 -9.61
C ASN A 90 -2.32 -17.48 -9.31
N MET A 91 -1.62 -17.32 -8.18
CA MET A 91 -1.09 -16.04 -7.70
C MET A 91 -0.38 -15.22 -8.78
N TRP A 92 0.53 -15.84 -9.55
CA TRP A 92 1.35 -15.13 -10.54
C TRP A 92 0.49 -14.59 -11.69
N VAL A 93 -0.54 -15.34 -12.08
CA VAL A 93 -1.49 -14.94 -13.11
C VAL A 93 -2.37 -13.79 -12.60
N ALA A 94 -2.82 -13.85 -11.35
CA ALA A 94 -3.57 -12.76 -10.73
C ALA A 94 -2.74 -11.47 -10.65
N ILE A 95 -1.48 -11.54 -10.21
CA ILE A 95 -0.55 -10.40 -10.19
C ILE A 95 -0.36 -9.84 -11.60
N GLY A 96 -0.14 -10.70 -12.59
CA GLY A 96 -0.02 -10.30 -13.99
C GLY A 96 -1.26 -9.57 -14.50
N ALA A 97 -2.46 -10.07 -14.19
CA ALA A 97 -3.72 -9.41 -14.52
C ALA A 97 -3.82 -8.02 -13.85
N GLY A 98 -3.43 -7.91 -12.58
CA GLY A 98 -3.40 -6.63 -11.85
C GLY A 98 -2.49 -5.59 -12.51
N LEU A 99 -1.29 -6.00 -12.93
CA LEU A 99 -0.34 -5.13 -13.65
C LEU A 99 -0.92 -4.65 -14.99
N LEU A 100 -1.57 -5.54 -15.74
CA LEU A 100 -2.22 -5.18 -17.00
C LEU A 100 -3.38 -4.20 -16.79
N VAL A 101 -4.19 -4.39 -15.74
CA VAL A 101 -5.27 -3.44 -15.39
C VAL A 101 -4.70 -2.08 -15.03
N GLY A 102 -3.69 -2.03 -14.17
CA GLY A 102 -3.03 -0.78 -13.77
C GLY A 102 -2.41 -0.05 -14.97
N LEU A 103 -1.69 -0.77 -15.83
CA LEU A 103 -1.12 -0.23 -17.07
C LEU A 103 -2.21 0.31 -18.00
N GLY A 104 -3.28 -0.47 -18.21
CA GLY A 104 -4.41 -0.07 -19.07
C GLY A 104 -5.09 1.20 -18.59
N ILE A 105 -5.33 1.33 -17.28
CA ILE A 105 -5.88 2.56 -16.68
C ILE A 105 -4.92 3.73 -16.83
N GLY A 106 -3.61 3.50 -16.64
CA GLY A 106 -2.59 4.52 -16.83
C GLY A 106 -2.56 5.05 -18.26
N VAL A 107 -2.56 4.16 -19.27
CA VAL A 107 -2.65 4.53 -20.69
C VAL A 107 -3.94 5.27 -20.99
N TRP A 108 -5.06 4.82 -20.43
CA TRP A 108 -6.35 5.47 -20.59
C TRP A 108 -6.32 6.91 -20.06
N GLN A 109 -5.81 7.15 -18.86
CA GLN A 109 -5.72 8.50 -18.32
C GLN A 109 -4.70 9.35 -19.08
N ALA A 110 -3.57 8.78 -19.48
CA ALA A 110 -2.57 9.44 -20.29
C ALA A 110 -3.13 9.90 -21.64
N PHE A 111 -4.04 9.13 -22.26
CA PHE A 111 -4.67 9.48 -23.53
C PHE A 111 -5.44 10.81 -23.45
N TRP A 112 -6.30 10.98 -22.44
CA TRP A 112 -7.08 12.20 -22.23
C TRP A 112 -6.21 13.43 -21.95
N ILE A 113 -5.10 13.22 -21.26
CA ILE A 113 -4.17 14.29 -20.91
C ILE A 113 -3.31 14.68 -22.12
N ALA A 114 -2.67 13.71 -22.77
CA ALA A 114 -1.68 13.98 -23.82
C ALA A 114 -2.30 14.38 -25.16
N TYR A 115 -3.39 13.72 -25.58
CA TYR A 115 -3.99 13.93 -26.90
C TYR A 115 -5.20 14.87 -26.85
N VAL A 116 -6.10 14.67 -25.89
CA VAL A 116 -7.32 15.50 -25.76
C VAL A 116 -7.02 16.83 -25.04
N ARG A 117 -5.84 16.94 -24.40
CA ARG A 117 -5.35 18.16 -23.72
C ARG A 117 -6.28 18.64 -22.61
N ILE A 118 -6.96 17.71 -21.95
CA ILE A 118 -7.75 18.01 -20.75
C ILE A 118 -6.78 18.21 -19.58
N PRO A 119 -6.97 19.24 -18.73
CA PRO A 119 -6.14 19.44 -17.55
C PRO A 119 -6.03 18.18 -16.67
N PRO A 120 -4.82 17.73 -16.28
CA PRO A 120 -4.62 16.49 -15.53
C PRO A 120 -5.40 16.38 -14.23
N PHE A 121 -5.60 17.50 -13.53
CA PHE A 121 -6.36 17.53 -12.28
C PHE A 121 -7.82 17.06 -12.47
N ILE A 122 -8.45 17.44 -13.59
CA ILE A 122 -9.84 17.06 -13.89
C ILE A 122 -9.91 15.57 -14.24
N VAL A 123 -8.99 15.10 -15.10
CA VAL A 123 -8.94 13.68 -15.53
C VAL A 123 -8.71 12.77 -14.31
N THR A 124 -7.77 13.13 -13.43
CA THR A 124 -7.43 12.31 -12.26
C THR A 124 -8.47 12.41 -11.14
N LEU A 125 -9.12 13.56 -10.94
CA LEU A 125 -10.24 13.69 -9.99
C LEU A 125 -11.47 12.88 -10.45
N ALA A 126 -11.82 12.98 -11.74
CA ALA A 126 -12.89 12.16 -12.32
C ALA A 126 -12.53 10.67 -12.30
N GLY A 127 -11.27 10.34 -12.64
CA GLY A 127 -10.72 9.01 -12.55
C GLY A 127 -10.81 8.43 -11.14
N MET A 128 -10.51 9.23 -10.11
CA MET A 128 -10.63 8.80 -8.72
C MET A 128 -12.04 8.28 -8.39
N LEU A 129 -13.07 9.01 -8.79
CA LEU A 129 -14.46 8.63 -8.54
C LEU A 129 -14.86 7.40 -9.36
N LEU A 130 -14.45 7.36 -10.63
CA LEU A 130 -14.77 6.28 -11.55
C LEU A 130 -14.12 4.96 -11.09
N TRP A 131 -12.81 4.93 -10.88
CA TRP A 131 -12.10 3.70 -10.50
C TRP A 131 -12.47 3.23 -9.11
N ARG A 132 -12.77 4.16 -8.18
CA ARG A 132 -13.29 3.80 -6.86
C ARG A 132 -14.69 3.18 -6.96
N GLY A 133 -15.57 3.72 -7.80
CA GLY A 133 -16.88 3.14 -8.07
C GLY A 133 -16.77 1.73 -8.67
N VAL A 134 -15.89 1.56 -9.67
CA VAL A 134 -15.63 0.25 -10.28
C VAL A 134 -15.06 -0.74 -9.24
N ALA A 135 -14.14 -0.30 -8.37
CA ALA A 135 -13.59 -1.15 -7.32
C ALA A 135 -14.69 -1.66 -6.37
N LEU A 136 -15.63 -0.78 -5.99
CA LEU A 136 -16.78 -1.17 -5.17
C LEU A 136 -17.69 -2.18 -5.87
N LEU A 137 -17.90 -2.04 -7.19
CA LEU A 137 -18.65 -3.01 -7.97
C LEU A 137 -17.92 -4.36 -8.08
N VAL A 138 -16.60 -4.34 -8.28
CA VAL A 138 -15.79 -5.57 -8.31
C VAL A 138 -15.85 -6.26 -6.94
N LEU A 139 -15.82 -5.52 -5.85
CA LEU A 139 -15.85 -6.08 -4.50
C LEU A 139 -17.26 -6.40 -3.98
N ASP A 140 -18.31 -6.07 -4.73
CA ASP A 140 -19.69 -6.11 -4.25
C ASP A 140 -19.88 -5.31 -2.93
N GLY A 141 -19.07 -4.27 -2.75
CA GLY A 141 -19.02 -3.42 -1.55
C GLY A 141 -18.40 -4.08 -0.29
N LEU A 142 -17.86 -5.29 -0.41
CA LEU A 142 -17.33 -6.08 0.71
C LEU A 142 -15.79 -6.16 0.69
N THR A 143 -15.20 -6.53 1.82
CA THR A 143 -13.78 -6.86 1.88
C THR A 143 -13.57 -8.33 1.54
N ILE A 144 -12.60 -8.63 0.68
CA ILE A 144 -12.23 -9.99 0.30
C ILE A 144 -11.10 -10.47 1.22
N SER A 145 -11.35 -11.56 1.95
CA SER A 145 -10.42 -12.20 2.90
C SER A 145 -10.92 -13.62 3.21
N PRO A 146 -10.06 -14.60 3.56
CA PRO A 146 -8.59 -14.54 3.64
C PRO A 146 -7.91 -14.73 2.28
N MET A 147 -6.70 -14.15 2.12
CA MET A 147 -5.87 -14.41 0.94
C MET A 147 -5.18 -15.78 1.03
N PRO A 148 -4.85 -16.42 -0.10
CA PRO A 148 -4.17 -17.72 -0.09
C PRO A 148 -2.83 -17.69 0.65
N ASP A 149 -2.50 -18.79 1.34
CA ASP A 149 -1.27 -18.90 2.15
C ASP A 149 0.00 -18.66 1.34
N GLU A 150 0.02 -19.10 0.08
CA GLU A 150 1.14 -18.87 -0.85
C GLU A 150 1.42 -17.37 -1.07
N TYR A 151 0.36 -16.55 -1.13
CA TYR A 151 0.47 -15.10 -1.27
C TYR A 151 0.97 -14.46 0.02
N ILE A 152 0.44 -14.87 1.16
CA ILE A 152 0.86 -14.37 2.48
C ILE A 152 2.33 -14.74 2.76
N ALA A 153 2.73 -15.95 2.40
CA ALA A 153 4.09 -16.46 2.56
C ALA A 153 5.12 -15.67 1.73
N LEU A 154 4.75 -15.12 0.57
CA LEU A 154 5.64 -14.29 -0.25
C LEU A 154 6.08 -13.02 0.50
N PHE A 155 5.20 -12.44 1.31
CA PHE A 155 5.45 -11.16 2.00
C PHE A 155 5.96 -11.34 3.43
N ASN A 156 5.69 -12.48 4.07
CA ASN A 156 6.09 -12.74 5.46
C ASN A 156 7.43 -13.49 5.57
N ASN A 157 7.93 -14.10 4.51
CA ASN A 157 9.16 -14.90 4.57
C ASN A 157 10.39 -14.09 4.18
N TYR A 158 11.31 -13.93 5.14
CA TYR A 158 12.63 -13.32 4.93
C TYR A 158 13.56 -14.17 4.05
N VAL A 159 13.21 -15.45 3.83
CA VAL A 159 13.91 -16.39 2.95
C VAL A 159 12.87 -17.18 2.15
N ALA A 160 12.94 -17.10 0.82
CA ALA A 160 12.08 -17.87 -0.08
C ALA A 160 12.14 -19.37 0.28
N GLY A 161 11.01 -19.93 0.74
CA GLY A 161 10.83 -21.36 0.98
C GLY A 161 10.89 -21.86 2.43
N TYR A 162 11.17 -21.02 3.44
CA TYR A 162 11.29 -21.51 4.83
C TYR A 162 10.03 -21.35 5.71
N GLY A 163 9.14 -20.39 5.44
CA GLY A 163 7.97 -20.18 6.31
C GLY A 163 6.86 -21.22 6.15
N SER A 164 6.64 -21.72 4.93
CA SER A 164 5.67 -22.79 4.68
C SER A 164 6.13 -24.15 5.21
N ALA A 165 7.45 -24.36 5.35
CA ALA A 165 8.03 -25.57 5.92
C ALA A 165 8.00 -25.61 7.45
N LEU A 166 7.97 -24.44 8.11
CA LEU A 166 7.99 -24.32 9.58
C LEU A 166 6.63 -23.97 10.20
N ALA A 167 5.63 -23.56 9.42
CA ALA A 167 4.26 -23.34 9.89
C ALA A 167 3.71 -24.53 10.72
N PRO A 168 3.74 -25.79 10.24
CA PRO A 168 3.29 -26.93 11.04
C PRO A 168 4.18 -27.26 12.25
N VAL A 169 5.38 -26.70 12.33
CA VAL A 169 6.34 -26.88 13.45
C VAL A 169 6.21 -25.77 14.49
N MET A 170 5.79 -24.56 14.11
CA MET A 170 5.59 -23.41 15.00
C MET A 170 4.18 -23.32 15.58
N GLU A 171 3.15 -23.83 14.88
CA GLU A 171 1.76 -23.86 15.37
C GLU A 171 1.60 -24.48 16.77
N PRO A 172 2.27 -25.61 17.10
CA PRO A 172 2.21 -26.21 18.43
C PRO A 172 2.95 -25.42 19.52
N LEU A 173 3.84 -24.50 19.15
CA LEU A 173 4.66 -23.71 20.08
C LEU A 173 4.03 -22.34 20.41
N LEU A 174 3.00 -21.93 19.68
CA LEU A 174 2.29 -20.65 19.85
C LEU A 174 0.89 -20.80 20.45
N GLN A 175 0.41 -22.03 20.68
CA GLN A 175 -0.74 -22.24 21.55
C GLN A 175 -0.32 -21.97 23.00
N PRO A 176 -1.02 -21.08 23.74
CA PRO A 176 -0.77 -20.97 25.17
C PRO A 176 -1.05 -22.34 25.79
N ALA A 177 -0.05 -22.89 26.49
CA ALA A 177 -0.25 -24.07 27.31
C ALA A 177 -1.45 -23.79 28.23
N SER A 178 -2.47 -24.64 28.13
CA SER A 178 -3.63 -24.65 29.03
C SER A 178 -3.20 -24.61 30.50
#